data_AF-A0A356TAI4-F1
#
_entry.id   AF-A0A356TAI4-F1
#
_cell.length_a   1.000
_cell.length_b   1.000
_cell.length_c   1.000
_cell.angle_alpha   90.00
_cell.angle_beta   90.00
_cell.angle_gamma   90.00
#
_symmetry.space_group_name_H-M   'P 1'
#
loop_
_entity.id
_entity.type
_entity.pdbx_description
1 polymer ?
#
loop_
_entity_poly.entity_id
_entity_poly.type
_entity_poly.pdbx_seq_one_letter_code
_entity_poly.pdbx_strand_id
1 'polypeptide(L)' 'LDRFDRVQLEDVLRVCERAPSLSAAGRELFAQSRRRRASTNDADRLRKYLAKHGLAFGDLVAG' A
#
# COMPACT_ATOMS: atom_id res chain seq x y z
N LEU A 1 -17.38 2.33 2.57
CA LEU A 1 -16.58 1.93 1.40
C LEU A 1 -17.50 1.41 0.33
N ASP A 2 -17.50 2.04 -0.83
CA ASP A 2 -18.22 1.55 -1.99
C ASP A 2 -17.53 0.31 -2.59
N ARG A 3 -18.05 -0.24 -3.70
CA ARG A 3 -17.44 -1.41 -4.34
C ARG A 3 -16.08 -1.13 -4.96
N PHE A 4 -15.83 0.08 -5.47
CA PHE A 4 -14.55 0.45 -6.07
C PHE A 4 -13.47 0.55 -5.00
N ASP A 5 -13.78 1.24 -3.90
CA ASP A 5 -12.86 1.36 -2.77
C ASP A 5 -12.50 -0.01 -2.19
N ARG A 6 -13.48 -0.95 -2.13
CA ARG A 6 -13.26 -2.29 -1.58
C ARG A 6 -12.27 -3.08 -2.41
N VAL A 7 -12.43 -3.07 -3.73
CA VAL A 7 -11.52 -3.78 -4.64
C VAL A 7 -10.11 -3.23 -4.53
N GLN A 8 -9.96 -1.90 -4.46
CA GLN A 8 -8.65 -1.29 -4.30
C GLN A 8 -8.03 -1.63 -2.94
N LEU A 9 -8.80 -1.55 -1.85
CA LEU A 9 -8.31 -1.90 -0.53
C LEU A 9 -7.88 -3.37 -0.47
N GLU A 10 -8.68 -4.28 -1.01
CA GLU A 10 -8.38 -5.71 -1.05
C GLU A 10 -7.06 -6.01 -1.79
N ASP A 11 -6.83 -5.39 -2.95
CA ASP A 11 -5.56 -5.55 -3.68
C ASP A 11 -4.37 -5.00 -2.88
N VAL A 12 -4.53 -3.82 -2.26
CA VAL A 12 -3.50 -3.22 -1.41
C VAL A 12 -3.14 -4.14 -0.22
N LEU A 13 -4.14 -4.72 0.44
CA LEU A 13 -3.94 -5.64 1.57
C LEU A 13 -3.15 -6.88 1.15
N ARG A 14 -3.56 -7.53 0.06
CA ARG A 14 -2.87 -8.73 -0.48
C ARG A 14 -1.40 -8.46 -0.82
N VAL A 15 -1.08 -7.27 -1.34
CA VAL A 15 0.32 -6.87 -1.59
C VAL A 15 1.06 -6.62 -0.28
N CYS A 16 0.41 -6.00 0.72
CA CYS A 16 1.05 -5.73 2.00
C CYS A 16 1.39 -7.01 2.76
N GLU A 17 0.49 -7.99 2.80
CA GLU A 17 0.66 -9.28 3.49
C GLU A 17 1.88 -10.06 2.97
N ARG A 18 2.12 -10.06 1.65
CA ARG A 18 3.25 -10.79 1.04
C ARG A 18 4.58 -10.02 1.04
N ALA A 19 4.55 -8.72 1.30
CA ALA A 19 5.72 -7.88 1.12
C ALA A 19 6.63 -7.92 2.35
N PRO A 20 7.95 -8.03 2.18
CA PRO A 20 8.90 -8.09 3.30
C PRO A 20 9.05 -6.75 4.06
N SER A 21 8.45 -5.67 3.56
CA SER A 21 8.44 -4.36 4.20
C SER A 21 7.43 -3.43 3.54
N LEU A 22 7.02 -2.38 4.26
CA LEU A 22 6.19 -1.28 3.74
C LEU A 22 6.79 -0.65 2.47
N SER A 23 8.12 -0.50 2.42
CA SER A 23 8.82 0.04 1.26
C SER A 23 8.77 -0.90 0.06
N ALA A 24 8.81 -2.22 0.27
CA ALA A 24 8.65 -3.19 -0.81
C ALA A 24 7.23 -3.17 -1.38
N ALA A 25 6.21 -3.23 -0.52
CA ALA A 25 4.80 -3.13 -0.92
C ALA A 25 4.52 -1.83 -1.69
N GLY A 26 5.02 -0.69 -1.18
CA GLY A 26 4.84 0.59 -1.83
C GLY A 26 5.43 0.64 -3.24
N ARG A 27 6.65 0.12 -3.44
CA ARG A 27 7.29 0.08 -4.76
C ARG A 27 6.50 -0.75 -5.77
N GLU A 28 5.89 -1.84 -5.31
CA GLU A 28 5.06 -2.72 -6.13
C GLU A 28 3.76 -2.03 -6.54
N LEU A 29 2.97 -1.54 -5.56
CA LEU A 29 1.70 -0.85 -5.80
C LEU A 29 1.84 0.40 -6.68
N PHE A 30 2.96 1.11 -6.56
CA PHE A 30 3.19 2.35 -7.28
C PHE A 30 4.16 2.20 -8.47
N ALA A 31 4.48 0.98 -8.90
CA ALA A 31 5.50 0.66 -9.91
C ALA A 31 5.36 1.45 -11.23
N GLN A 32 4.14 1.73 -11.67
CA GLN A 32 3.90 2.56 -12.86
C GLN A 32 4.01 4.06 -12.56
N SER A 33 3.35 4.54 -11.51
CA SER A 33 3.30 5.97 -11.16
C SER A 33 4.67 6.53 -10.75
N ARG A 34 5.51 5.71 -10.12
CA ARG A 34 6.86 6.10 -9.69
C ARG A 34 7.80 6.43 -10.84
N ARG A 35 7.60 5.86 -12.03
CA ARG A 35 8.40 6.17 -13.23
C ARG A 35 8.23 7.62 -13.69
N ARG A 36 7.16 8.29 -13.26
CA ARG A 36 6.79 9.64 -13.68
C ARG A 36 7.03 10.70 -12.60
N ARG A 37 7.58 10.34 -11.43
CA ARG A 37 7.74 11.26 -10.29
C ARG A 37 9.20 11.40 -9.88
N ALA A 38 9.65 12.64 -9.68
CA ALA A 38 11.03 12.99 -9.32
C ALA A 38 11.43 12.58 -7.89
N SER A 39 10.48 12.60 -6.95
CA SER A 39 10.63 12.07 -5.60
C SER A 39 9.55 11.05 -5.35
N THR A 40 9.95 9.85 -4.93
CA THR A 40 9.05 8.71 -4.76
C THR A 40 9.21 8.14 -3.37
N ASN A 41 8.50 8.72 -2.40
CA ASN A 41 8.32 8.09 -1.09
C ASN A 41 7.07 7.20 -1.10
N ASP A 42 7.17 6.07 -1.79
CA ASP A 42 6.08 5.10 -1.95
C ASP A 42 5.61 4.51 -0.60
N ALA A 43 6.55 4.33 0.34
CA ALA A 43 6.24 3.87 1.69
C ALA A 43 5.35 4.86 2.44
N ASP A 44 5.62 6.17 2.33
CA ASP A 44 4.79 7.21 2.94
C ASP A 44 3.39 7.26 2.34
N ARG A 45 3.29 7.16 1.01
CA ARG A 45 2.00 7.10 0.31
C ARG A 45 1.17 5.91 0.76
N LEU A 46 1.79 4.74 0.86
CA LEU A 46 1.13 3.53 1.31
C LEU A 46 0.69 3.65 2.78
N ARG A 47 1.54 4.16 3.67
CA ARG A 47 1.20 4.39 5.08
C ARG A 47 -0.02 5.30 5.22
N LYS A 48 -0.05 6.42 4.47
CA LYS A 48 -1.18 7.35 4.45
C LYS A 48 -2.45 6.71 3.90
N TYR A 49 -2.32 5.83 2.90
CA TYR A 49 -3.46 5.09 2.36
C TYR A 49 -4.05 4.15 3.42
N LEU A 50 -3.24 3.30 4.05
CA LEU A 50 -3.69 2.38 5.09
C LEU A 50 -4.32 3.11 6.29
N ALA A 51 -3.73 4.24 6.71
CA ALA A 51 -4.26 5.06 7.80
C ALA A 51 -5.68 5.61 7.53
N LYS A 52 -6.05 5.89 6.26
CA LYS A 52 -7.42 6.28 5.90
C LYS A 52 -8.45 5.19 6.17
N HIS A 53 -8.00 3.94 6.23
CA HIS A 53 -8.81 2.76 6.54
C HIS A 53 -8.63 2.30 7.99
N GLY A 54 -7.90 3.05 8.83
CA GLY A 54 -7.64 2.67 10.22
C GLY A 54 -6.67 1.51 10.38
N LEU A 55 -5.80 1.27 9.39
CA LEU A 55 -4.87 0.15 9.36
C LEU A 55 -3.41 0.62 9.44
N ALA A 56 -2.56 -0.16 10.09
CA ALA A 56 -1.11 -0.05 9.97
C ALA A 56 -0.52 -1.26 9.25
N PHE A 57 0.59 -1.06 8.52
CA PHE A 57 1.25 -2.16 7.82
C PHE A 57 1.67 -3.29 8.77
N GLY A 58 2.11 -2.94 9.99
CA GLY A 58 2.49 -3.92 11.00
C GLY A 58 1.36 -4.87 11.41
N ASP A 59 0.11 -4.44 11.30
CA ASP A 59 -1.07 -5.27 11.61
C ASP A 59 -1.29 -6.38 10.57
N LEU A 60 -0.71 -6.23 9.37
CA LEU A 60 -0.93 -7.12 8.21
C LEU A 60 0.16 -8.18 8.04
N VAL A 61 1.36 -7.94 8.58
CA VAL A 61 2.50 -8.88 8.50
C VAL A 61 2.60 -9.83 9.69
N ALA A 62 1.76 -9.64 10.72
CA ALA A 62 1.64 -10.57 11.83
C ALA A 62 0.62 -11.68 11.49
N GLY A 63 1.07 -12.66 10.70
CA GLY A 63 0.35 -13.88 10.33
C GLY A 63 1.32 -15.00 10.00
#